data_AF-A0A9P4Q737-F1
#
_entry.id   AF-A0A9P4Q737-F1
#
_cell.length_a   1.000
_cell.length_b   1.000
_cell.length_c   1.000
_cell.angle_alpha   90.00
_cell.angle_beta   90.00
_cell.angle_gamma   90.00
#
_symmetry.space_group_name_H-M   'P 1'
#
loop_
_entity.id
_entity.type
_entity.pdbx_description
1 polymer ?
#
loop_
_entity_poly.entity_id
_entity_poly.type
_entity_poly.pdbx_seq_one_letter_code
_entity_poly.pdbx_strand_id
1 'polypeptide(L)' 'KPCTLCSRLCDVRIRCQIDETGRWHLVCPGRCWRQVSGGVIDGDGDAAHRSYRYGGVWKNKHDAVSGKKPKKKKKK' A
#
# COMPACT_ATOMS: atom_id res chain seq x y z
N LYS A 1 -0.04 -7.39 5.17
CA LYS A 1 -1.25 -6.67 5.65
C LYS A 1 -2.15 -6.38 4.46
N PRO A 2 -3.30 -7.04 4.29
CA PRO A 2 -4.08 -6.93 3.05
C PRO A 2 -4.58 -5.51 2.77
N CYS A 3 -4.92 -5.24 1.50
CA CYS A 3 -5.59 -4.01 1.13
C CYS A 3 -6.94 -3.90 1.84
N THR A 4 -7.28 -2.71 2.36
CA THR A 4 -8.53 -2.49 3.10
C THR A 4 -9.76 -2.51 2.19
N LEU A 5 -9.60 -2.24 0.89
CA LEU A 5 -10.72 -2.16 -0.07
C LEU A 5 -10.98 -3.47 -0.80
N CYS A 6 -9.93 -4.18 -1.23
CA CYS A 6 -10.06 -5.40 -2.03
C CYS A 6 -9.50 -6.65 -1.35
N SER A 7 -9.02 -6.54 -0.11
CA SER A 7 -8.40 -7.63 0.67
C SER A 7 -7.21 -8.33 0.00
N ARG A 8 -6.72 -7.80 -1.12
CA ARG A 8 -5.62 -8.39 -1.89
C ARG A 8 -4.29 -8.20 -1.15
N LEU A 9 -3.47 -9.25 -1.17
CA LEU A 9 -2.06 -9.13 -0.80
C LEU A 9 -1.29 -8.49 -1.95
N CYS A 10 -0.75 -7.29 -1.70
CA CYS A 10 0.19 -6.60 -2.59
C CYS A 10 1.50 -6.32 -1.88
N ASP A 11 2.62 -6.40 -2.59
CA ASP A 11 3.95 -6.09 -2.07
C ASP A 11 4.13 -4.60 -1.80
N VAL A 12 3.46 -3.76 -2.59
CA VAL A 12 3.45 -2.30 -2.45
C VAL A 12 2.02 -1.85 -2.14
N ARG A 13 1.89 -0.97 -1.14
CA ARG A 13 0.61 -0.41 -0.70
C ARG A 13 0.80 1.07 -0.42
N ILE A 14 -0.25 1.85 -0.60
CA ILE A 14 -0.28 3.26 -0.27
C ILE A 14 -1.04 3.41 1.04
N ARG A 15 -0.44 4.10 2.00
CA ARG A 15 -1.10 4.48 3.23
C ARG A 15 -1.81 5.81 2.97
N CYS A 16 -3.12 5.87 3.14
CA CYS A 16 -3.89 7.10 2.98
C CYS A 16 -5.04 7.15 3.98
N GLN A 17 -5.45 8.34 4.38
CA GLN A 17 -6.75 8.57 5.01
C GLN A 17 -7.74 8.89 3.90
N ILE A 18 -8.94 8.32 3.97
CA ILE A 18 -10.00 8.53 2.97
C ILE A 18 -11.31 9.00 3.63
N ASP A 19 -11.40 8.87 4.95
CA ASP A 19 -12.59 9.17 5.74
C ASP A 19 -12.29 10.28 6.76
N GLU A 20 -13.32 11.04 7.16
CA GLU A 20 -13.24 12.06 8.23
C GLU A 20 -12.89 11.47 9.60
N THR A 21 -12.95 10.14 9.74
CA THR A 21 -12.53 9.42 10.95
C THR A 21 -11.03 9.56 11.25
N GLY A 22 -10.22 10.01 10.28
CA GLY A 22 -8.77 10.12 10.42
C GLY A 22 -8.05 8.76 10.51
N ARG A 23 -8.76 7.65 10.23
CA ARG A 23 -8.16 6.32 10.21
C ARG A 23 -7.27 6.15 8.98
N TRP A 24 -6.15 5.48 9.19
CA TRP A 24 -5.21 5.15 8.10
C TRP A 24 -5.59 3.85 7.42
N HIS A 25 -5.84 3.92 6.11
CA HIS A 25 -6.13 2.79 5.25
C HIS A 25 -4.90 2.39 4.43
N LEU A 26 -4.88 1.13 4.01
CA LEU A 26 -3.85 0.60 3.14
C LEU A 26 -4.46 0.14 1.84
N VAL A 27 -4.14 0.84 0.75
CA VAL A 27 -4.74 0.59 -0.56
C VAL A 27 -3.69 0.15 -1.58
N CYS A 28 -4.12 -0.63 -2.58
CA CYS A 28 -3.24 -1.02 -3.68
C CYS A 28 -2.97 0.18 -4.60
N PRO A 29 -1.72 0.40 -5.07
CA PRO A 29 -1.32 1.54 -5.91
C PRO A 29 -1.89 1.54 -7.34
N GLY A 30 -2.79 0.62 -7.67
CA GLY A 30 -3.50 0.58 -8.94
C GLY A 30 -4.95 1.02 -8.76
N ARG A 31 -5.88 0.08 -8.96
CA ARG A 31 -7.32 0.32 -8.94
C ARG A 31 -7.82 1.01 -7.66
N CYS A 32 -7.40 0.51 -6.50
CA CYS A 32 -7.93 0.97 -5.21
C CYS A 32 -7.45 2.38 -4.87
N TRP A 33 -6.16 2.68 -5.07
CA TRP A 33 -5.62 4.02 -4.85
C TRP A 33 -6.22 5.04 -5.81
N ARG A 34 -6.29 4.71 -7.11
CA ARG A 34 -6.87 5.61 -8.12
C ARG A 34 -8.34 5.94 -7.84
N GLN A 35 -9.08 5.00 -7.24
CA GLN A 35 -10.47 5.22 -6.83
C GLN A 35 -10.59 6.18 -5.63
N VAL A 36 -9.65 6.14 -4.68
CA VAL A 36 -9.73 7.00 -3.47
C VAL A 36 -8.99 8.33 -3.60
N SER A 37 -8.05 8.45 -4.55
CA SER A 37 -7.27 9.68 -4.77
C SER A 37 -7.64 10.41 -6.06
N GLY A 38 -8.54 9.85 -6.87
CA GLY A 38 -8.81 10.33 -8.24
C GLY A 38 -7.67 10.09 -9.23
N GLY A 39 -6.56 9.49 -8.79
CA GLY A 39 -5.34 9.33 -9.59
C GLY A 39 -4.30 10.44 -9.40
N VAL A 40 -4.53 11.35 -8.45
CA VAL A 40 -3.56 12.39 -8.05
C VAL A 40 -2.99 12.05 -6.67
N ILE A 41 -1.71 12.35 -6.43
CA ILE A 41 -1.00 11.98 -5.20
C ILE A 41 -1.54 12.73 -3.97
N ASP A 42 -1.94 13.99 -4.15
CA ASP A 42 -2.55 14.86 -3.12
C ASP A 42 -4.09 14.90 -3.19
N GLY A 43 -4.70 13.96 -3.93
CA GLY A 43 -6.11 14.02 -4.27
C GLY A 43 -6.35 15.01 -5.41
N ASP A 44 -7.53 14.92 -6.04
CA ASP A 44 -7.89 15.75 -7.20
C ASP A 44 -8.17 17.23 -6.81
N GLY A 45 -7.99 17.60 -5.53
CA GLY A 45 -8.45 18.89 -5.00
C GLY A 45 -9.98 19.00 -4.89
N ASP A 46 -10.70 17.96 -5.31
CA ASP A 46 -12.15 17.89 -5.29
C ASP A 46 -12.70 17.81 -3.86
N ALA A 47 -13.88 18.38 -3.62
CA ALA A 47 -14.53 18.39 -2.31
C ALA A 47 -14.77 16.97 -1.76
N ALA A 48 -14.92 15.99 -2.65
CA ALA A 48 -15.02 14.56 -2.30
C ALA A 48 -13.75 14.00 -1.64
N HIS A 49 -12.58 14.62 -1.87
CA HIS A 49 -11.29 14.21 -1.33
C HIS A 49 -10.77 15.17 -0.25
N ARG A 50 -11.61 16.01 0.34
CA ARG A 50 -11.19 16.99 1.37
C ARG A 50 -10.56 16.31 2.61
N SER A 51 -10.98 15.08 2.89
CA SER A 51 -10.46 14.24 3.99
C SER A 51 -9.33 13.33 3.55
N TYR A 52 -8.97 13.36 2.27
CA TYR A 52 -7.90 12.53 1.75
C TYR A 52 -6.55 13.05 2.24
N ARG A 53 -5.79 12.20 2.92
CA ARG A 53 -4.41 12.50 3.32
C ARG A 53 -3.48 11.40 2.86
N TYR A 54 -2.47 11.79 2.09
CA TYR A 54 -1.42 10.87 1.69
C TYR A 54 -0.45 10.62 2.86
N GLY A 55 -0.25 9.35 3.19
CA GLY A 55 0.60 8.88 4.30
C GLY A 55 1.86 8.15 3.85
N GLY A 56 2.17 8.18 2.56
CA GLY A 56 3.34 7.51 1.98
C GLY A 56 3.10 6.10 1.48
N VAL A 57 4.06 5.60 0.70
CA VAL A 57 4.07 4.21 0.23
C VAL A 57 4.60 3.29 1.32
N TRP A 58 3.81 2.30 1.70
CA TRP A 58 4.25 1.15 2.48
C TRP A 58 4.60 -0.03 1.58
N LYS A 59 5.89 -0.27 1.44
CA LYS A 59 6.42 -1.52 0.92
C LYS A 59 6.38 -2.56 2.03
N ASN A 60 5.88 -3.75 1.70
CA ASN A 60 6.00 -4.89 2.58
C ASN A 60 7.51 -5.16 2.70
N LYS A 61 8.12 -4.84 3.84
CA LYS A 61 9.49 -5.24 4.18
C LYS A 61 9.49 -6.77 4.14
N HIS A 62 9.88 -7.36 3.02
CA HIS A 62 10.22 -8.77 2.96
C HIS A 62 11.53 -8.93 3.74
N ASP A 63 11.42 -9.13 5.05
CA ASP A 63 12.43 -9.91 5.78
C ASP A 63 12.30 -11.41 5.46
N ALA A 64 11.23 -11.85 4.77
CA ALA A 64 10.88 -13.28 4.71
C ALA A 64 10.70 -13.93 3.33
N VAL A 65 11.02 -13.30 2.18
CA VAL A 65 11.03 -14.05 0.88
C VAL A 65 12.24 -13.77 -0.04
N SER A 66 13.29 -13.08 0.42
CA SER A 66 14.54 -13.04 -0.37
C SER A 66 15.77 -13.05 0.54
N GLY A 67 15.98 -14.20 1.19
CA GLY A 67 17.11 -14.45 2.07
C GLY A 67 17.45 -15.92 2.27
N LYS A 68 16.82 -16.86 1.54
CA LYS A 68 17.34 -18.23 1.47
C LYS A 68 18.56 -18.22 0.54
N LYS A 69 19.74 -17.87 1.08
CA LYS A 69 21.01 -18.30 0.49
C LYS A 69 20.88 -19.82 0.28
N PRO A 70 21.02 -20.35 -0.96
CA PRO A 70 21.12 -21.79 -1.11
C PRO A 70 22.32 -22.25 -0.28
N LYS A 71 22.09 -23.14 0.70
CA LYS A 71 23.16 -23.80 1.44
C LYS A 71 24.06 -24.46 0.39
N LYS A 72 25.24 -23.90 0.13
CA LYS A 72 26.26 -24.59 -0.66
C LYS A 72 26.52 -25.93 0.03
N LYS A 73 26.10 -27.02 -0.61
CA LYS A 73 26.47 -28.37 -0.17
C LYS A 73 27.99 -28.45 -0.22
N LYS A 74 28.65 -28.63 0.94
CA LYS A 74 30.04 -29.09 0.98
C LYS A 74 30.09 -30.43 0.25
N LYS A 75 30.84 -30.51 -0.84
CA LYS A 75 31.29 -31.79 -1.39
C LYS A 75 32.58 -32.19 -0.67
N LYS A 76 32.60 -33.47 -0.31
CA LYS A 76 33.65 -34.27 0.32
C LYS A 76 34.88 -34.37 -0.58
#